data_AF-A0A2S5KN41-F1
#
_entry.id   AF-A0A2S5KN41-F1
#
_cell.length_a   1.000
_cell.length_b   1.000
_cell.length_c   1.000
_cell.angle_alpha   90.00
_cell.angle_beta   90.00
_cell.angle_gamma   90.00
#
_symmetry.space_group_name_H-M   'P 1'
#
loop_
_entity.id
_entity.type
_entity.pdbx_description
1 polymer ?
#
loop_
_entity_poly.entity_id
_entity_poly.type
_entity_poly.pdbx_seq_one_letter_code
_entity_poly.pdbx_strand_id
1 'polypeptide(L)'
;MNIKLIGLEALPVFSDVTLHIPGLDGNQPLMGKLTLCRPLPERRFQMQISICDPDEAQRARMIEQACHIHAYQVAEMARGHHLALEQAAKEWIERFAAHFPALILPTTES
;
A
#
# COMPACT_ATOMS: atom_id res chain seq x y z
N MET A 1 -1.77 10.54 -1.27
CA MET A 1 -0.68 9.53 -1.11
C MET A 1 -0.17 9.15 -2.50
N ASN A 2 1.11 8.83 -2.67
CA ASN A 2 1.64 8.39 -3.97
C ASN A 2 2.05 6.92 -3.89
N ILE A 3 1.50 6.09 -4.77
CA ILE A 3 1.82 4.67 -4.92
C ILE A 3 2.68 4.51 -6.17
N LYS A 4 3.77 3.76 -6.06
CA LYS A 4 4.65 3.42 -7.17
C LYS A 4 4.47 1.96 -7.53
N LEU A 5 4.26 1.67 -8.81
CA LEU A 5 4.15 0.30 -9.30
C LEU A 5 4.82 0.14 -10.68
N ILE A 6 5.04 -1.11 -11.07
CA ILE A 6 5.58 -1.46 -12.39
C ILE A 6 4.49 -2.22 -13.16
N GLY A 7 4.15 -1.74 -14.36
CA GLY A 7 3.26 -2.44 -15.28
C GLY A 7 3.96 -2.92 -16.54
N LEU A 8 3.26 -3.74 -17.30
CA LEU A 8 3.71 -4.30 -18.58
C LEU A 8 3.29 -3.45 -19.78
N GLU A 9 2.35 -2.53 -19.57
CA GLU A 9 1.81 -1.64 -20.60
C GLU A 9 1.89 -0.18 -20.14
N ALA A 10 2.03 0.72 -21.10
CA ALA A 10 2.02 2.15 -20.85
C ALA A 10 0.58 2.63 -20.70
N LEU A 11 0.32 3.40 -19.64
CA LEU A 11 -0.96 4.10 -19.46
C LEU A 11 -0.78 5.61 -19.66
N PRO A 12 -1.81 6.33 -20.18
CA PRO A 12 -1.77 7.78 -20.30
C PRO A 12 -1.68 8.46 -18.93
N VAL A 13 -0.79 9.44 -18.81
CA VAL A 13 -0.74 10.27 -17.59
C VAL A 13 -2.05 11.05 -17.46
N PHE A 14 -2.49 11.24 -16.22
CA PHE A 14 -3.76 11.82 -15.81
C PHE A 14 -5.00 10.95 -16.03
N SER A 15 -4.85 9.69 -16.45
CA SER A 15 -5.95 8.73 -16.38
C SER A 15 -6.37 8.44 -14.95
N ASP A 16 -7.68 8.32 -14.74
CA ASP A 16 -8.24 7.73 -13.53
C ASP A 16 -7.98 6.22 -13.56
N VAL A 17 -7.52 5.69 -12.44
CA VAL A 17 -7.09 4.30 -12.31
C VAL A 17 -7.66 3.68 -11.05
N THR A 18 -7.96 2.39 -11.17
CA THR A 18 -8.55 1.57 -10.12
C THR A 18 -7.54 0.47 -9.78
N LEU A 19 -7.08 0.43 -8.52
CA LEU A 19 -6.07 -0.49 -8.05
C LEU A 19 -6.70 -1.64 -7.28
N HIS A 20 -6.50 -2.86 -7.78
CA HIS A 20 -6.88 -4.08 -7.09
C HIS A 20 -5.64 -4.69 -6.42
N ILE A 21 -5.70 -4.87 -5.11
CA ILE A 21 -4.61 -5.42 -4.31
C ILE A 21 -5.05 -6.80 -3.81
N PRO A 22 -4.47 -7.90 -4.34
CA PRO A 22 -4.80 -9.24 -3.90
C PRO A 22 -4.50 -9.44 -2.41
N GLY A 23 -5.40 -10.12 -1.69
CA GLY A 23 -5.19 -10.46 -0.28
C GLY A 23 -5.60 -9.38 0.72
N LEU A 24 -6.23 -8.29 0.27
CA LEU A 24 -6.90 -7.34 1.17
C LEU A 24 -8.38 -7.72 1.31
N ASP A 25 -8.82 -7.99 2.54
CA ASP A 25 -10.21 -8.31 2.83
C ASP A 25 -11.13 -7.15 2.43
N GLY A 26 -12.02 -7.41 1.46
CA GLY A 26 -13.05 -6.45 1.05
C GLY A 26 -13.18 -6.24 -0.47
N ASN A 27 -12.18 -6.63 -1.28
CA ASN A 27 -12.18 -6.43 -2.74
C ASN A 27 -12.54 -5.00 -3.20
N GLN A 28 -12.45 -4.02 -2.30
CA GLN A 28 -12.71 -2.62 -2.61
C GLN A 28 -11.44 -2.06 -3.25
N PRO A 29 -11.50 -1.69 -4.53
CA PRO A 29 -10.32 -1.15 -5.18
C PRO A 29 -10.00 0.24 -4.63
N LEU A 30 -8.72 0.61 -4.68
CA LEU A 30 -8.32 2.00 -4.43
C LEU A 30 -8.47 2.83 -5.70
N MET A 31 -9.10 3.99 -5.60
CA MET A 31 -9.18 4.95 -6.70
C MET A 31 -8.02 5.95 -6.65
N GLY A 32 -7.43 6.22 -7.81
CA GLY A 32 -6.35 7.19 -7.91
C GLY A 32 -6.18 7.74 -9.31
N LYS A 33 -5.19 8.62 -9.47
CA LYS A 33 -4.85 9.25 -10.74
C LYS A 33 -3.41 8.96 -11.11
N LEU A 34 -3.17 8.51 -12.34
CA LEU A 34 -1.81 8.31 -12.83
C LEU A 34 -1.12 9.67 -12.98
N THR A 35 -0.04 9.92 -12.25
CA THR A 35 0.72 11.19 -12.31
C THR A 35 2.05 11.07 -13.02
N LEU A 36 2.55 9.85 -13.22
CA LEU A 36 3.75 9.57 -14.00
C LEU A 36 3.62 8.19 -14.66
N CYS A 37 4.03 8.11 -15.92
CA CYS A 37 4.33 6.86 -16.60
C CYS A 37 5.66 7.03 -17.30
N ARG A 38 6.67 6.22 -16.94
CA ARG A 38 7.97 6.23 -17.62
C ARG A 38 8.37 4.81 -18.04
N PRO A 39 8.92 4.62 -19.24
CA PRO A 39 9.42 3.31 -19.65
C PRO A 39 10.62 2.87 -18.81
N LEU A 40 10.76 1.57 -18.64
CA LEU A 40 11.87 0.85 -18.03
C LEU A 40 12.39 -0.21 -19.02
N PRO A 41 13.58 -0.80 -18.77
CA PRO A 41 14.05 -1.96 -19.51
C PRO A 41 13.04 -3.12 -19.51
N GLU A 42 13.18 -4.01 -20.50
CA GLU A 42 12.33 -5.22 -20.65
C GLU A 42 10.84 -4.92 -20.86
N ARG A 43 10.51 -3.82 -21.56
CA ARG A 43 9.13 -3.42 -21.88
C ARG A 43 8.25 -3.25 -20.63
N ARG A 44 8.85 -2.78 -19.54
CA ARG A 44 8.13 -2.42 -18.31
C ARG A 44 7.92 -0.92 -18.23
N PHE A 45 6.95 -0.50 -17.43
CA PHE A 45 6.63 0.91 -17.21
C PHE A 45 6.52 1.18 -15.72
N GLN A 46 7.32 2.12 -15.23
CA GLN A 46 7.15 2.64 -13.89
C GLN A 46 6.01 3.65 -13.90
N MET A 47 5.03 3.40 -13.05
CA MET A 47 3.86 4.23 -12.87
C MET A 47 3.85 4.81 -11.46
N GLN A 48 3.39 6.05 -11.35
CA GLN A 48 3.09 6.70 -10.09
C GLN A 48 1.61 7.07 -10.08
N ILE A 49 0.91 6.66 -9.04
CA ILE A 49 -0.52 6.88 -8.86
C ILE A 49 -0.72 7.71 -7.61
N SER A 50 -1.42 8.84 -7.76
CA SER A 50 -1.77 9.71 -6.66
C SER A 50 -3.18 9.38 -6.20
N ILE A 51 -3.30 8.96 -4.94
CA ILE A 51 -4.58 8.79 -4.23
C ILE A 51 -4.96 10.15 -3.66
N CYS A 52 -6.01 10.74 -4.24
CA CYS A 52 -6.47 12.11 -3.96
C CYS A 52 -7.54 12.17 -2.88
N ASP A 53 -8.38 11.14 -2.79
CA ASP A 53 -9.44 11.07 -1.79
C ASP A 53 -8.83 10.79 -0.39
N PRO A 54 -9.18 11.56 0.65
CA PRO A 54 -8.62 11.39 1.98
C PRO A 54 -8.89 10.02 2.61
N ASP A 55 -10.09 9.45 2.40
CA ASP A 55 -10.47 8.15 2.95
C ASP A 55 -9.73 7.04 2.22
N GLU A 56 -9.66 7.10 0.89
CA GLU A 56 -8.81 6.25 0.06
C GLU A 56 -7.33 6.34 0.49
N ALA A 57 -6.84 7.54 0.79
CA ALA A 57 -5.45 7.75 1.20
C ALA A 57 -5.16 7.20 2.60
N GLN A 58 -6.15 7.19 3.51
CA GLN A 58 -6.01 6.54 4.81
C GLN A 58 -6.03 5.03 4.66
N ARG A 59 -6.95 4.47 3.85
CA ARG A 59 -6.96 3.03 3.55
C ARG A 59 -5.67 2.59 2.88
N ALA A 60 -5.20 3.31 1.86
CA ALA A 60 -3.96 3.02 1.17
C ALA A 60 -2.75 2.96 2.12
N ARG A 61 -2.69 3.83 3.15
CA ARG A 61 -1.66 3.77 4.20
C ARG A 61 -1.77 2.51 5.06
N MET A 62 -2.98 2.06 5.38
CA MET A 62 -3.18 0.79 6.09
C MET A 62 -2.66 -0.40 5.26
N ILE A 63 -2.96 -0.40 3.96
CA ILE A 63 -2.46 -1.44 3.04
C ILE A 63 -0.93 -1.42 2.96
N GLU A 64 -0.34 -0.23 2.86
CA GLU A 64 1.12 -0.08 2.86
C GLU A 64 1.77 -0.67 4.12
N GLN A 65 1.19 -0.44 5.30
CA GLN A 65 1.68 -1.06 6.53
C GLN A 65 1.53 -2.59 6.51
N ALA A 66 0.43 -3.13 5.99
CA ALA A 66 0.26 -4.57 5.84
C ALA A 66 1.32 -5.19 4.91
N CYS A 67 1.63 -4.54 3.78
CA CYS A 67 2.71 -4.95 2.89
C CYS A 67 4.08 -4.92 3.58
N HIS A 68 4.36 -3.90 4.39
CA HIS A 68 5.61 -3.82 5.14
C HIS A 68 5.74 -4.93 6.19
N ILE A 69 4.66 -5.24 6.92
CA ILE A 69 4.65 -6.35 7.88
C ILE A 69 4.97 -7.67 7.18
N HIS A 70 4.32 -7.94 6.05
CA HIS A 70 4.60 -9.15 5.27
C HIS A 70 6.04 -9.18 4.75
N ALA A 71 6.55 -8.06 4.23
CA ALA A 71 7.94 -7.97 3.79
C ALA A 71 8.94 -8.20 4.93
N TYR A 72 8.67 -7.66 6.12
CA TYR A 72 9.47 -7.90 7.32
C TYR A 72 9.48 -9.39 7.71
N GLN A 73 8.30 -10.02 7.75
CA GLN A 73 8.19 -11.46 8.03
C GLN A 73 9.02 -12.28 7.03
N VAL A 74 8.91 -12.00 5.73
CA VAL A 74 9.67 -12.70 4.68
C VAL A 74 11.18 -12.47 4.84
N ALA A 75 11.60 -11.26 5.18
CA ALA A 75 13.01 -10.95 5.41
C ALA A 75 13.58 -11.70 6.63
N GLU A 76 12.82 -11.80 7.72
CA GLU A 76 13.21 -12.58 8.91
C GLU A 76 13.23 -14.08 8.63
N MET A 77 12.27 -14.61 7.86
CA MET A 77 12.30 -16.01 7.41
C MET A 77 13.55 -16.31 6.57
N ALA A 78 13.93 -15.40 5.67
CA ALA A 78 15.16 -15.54 4.88
C ALA A 78 16.44 -15.50 5.75
N ARG A 79 16.38 -14.90 6.94
CA ARG A 79 17.45 -14.90 7.95
C ARG A 79 17.42 -16.12 8.88
N GLY A 80 16.47 -17.04 8.69
CA GLY A 80 16.28 -18.23 9.51
C GLY A 80 15.37 -18.03 10.73
N HIS A 81 14.75 -16.86 10.88
CA HIS A 81 13.78 -16.58 11.93
C HIS A 81 12.36 -16.78 11.39
N HIS A 82 11.73 -17.89 11.80
CA HIS A 82 10.34 -18.15 11.44
C HIS A 82 9.39 -17.38 12.36
N LEU A 83 8.96 -16.20 11.92
CA LEU A 83 7.93 -15.41 12.59
C LEU A 83 6.56 -15.76 12.02
N ALA A 84 5.60 -16.03 12.91
CA ALA A 84 4.18 -16.00 12.53
C ALA A 84 3.79 -14.56 12.13
N LEU A 85 2.80 -14.41 11.25
CA LEU A 85 2.37 -13.10 10.75
C LEU A 85 1.93 -12.17 11.90
N GLU A 86 1.23 -12.71 12.89
CA GLU A 86 0.79 -11.98 14.09
C GLU A 86 1.96 -11.46 14.91
N GLN A 87 3.02 -12.26 15.05
CA GLN A 87 4.25 -11.89 15.76
C GLN A 87 5.01 -10.80 14.99
N ALA A 88 5.13 -10.94 13.67
CA ALA A 88 5.72 -9.93 12.81
C ALA A 88 4.95 -8.60 12.87
N ALA A 89 3.61 -8.66 12.89
CA ALA A 89 2.75 -7.49 13.03
C ALA A 89 2.98 -6.79 14.38
N LYS A 90 3.04 -7.54 15.47
CA LYS A 90 3.30 -6.99 16.81
C LYS A 90 4.65 -6.27 16.88
N GLU A 91 5.72 -6.93 16.44
CA GLU A 91 7.06 -6.32 16.40
C GLU A 91 7.11 -5.08 15.51
N TRP A 92 6.40 -5.12 14.37
CA TRP A 92 6.32 -3.98 13.47
C TRP A 92 5.59 -2.80 14.11
N ILE A 93 4.46 -3.04 14.77
CA ILE A 93 3.70 -2.00 15.48
C ILE A 93 4.56 -1.39 16.59
N GLU A 94 5.23 -2.21 17.41
CA GLU A 94 6.10 -1.72 18.49
C GLU A 94 7.22 -0.79 17.97
N ARG A 95 7.74 -1.05 16.76
CA ARG A 95 8.82 -0.27 16.15
C ARG A 95 8.33 0.94 15.34
N PHE A 96 7.16 0.84 14.72
CA PHE A 96 6.71 1.78 13.68
C PHE A 96 5.29 2.32 13.90
N ALA A 97 4.66 2.16 15.07
CA ALA A 97 3.31 2.66 15.38
C ALA A 97 3.11 4.14 15.02
N ALA A 98 4.15 4.98 15.13
CA ALA A 98 4.10 6.39 14.75
C ALA A 98 3.77 6.63 13.26
N HIS A 99 3.93 5.63 12.39
CA HIS A 99 3.64 5.71 10.96
C HIS A 99 2.24 5.20 10.59
N PHE A 100 1.48 4.66 11.55
CA PHE A 100 0.08 4.29 11.33
C PHE A 100 -0.79 5.55 11.30
N PRO A 101 -1.81 5.59 10.42
CA PRO A 101 -2.77 6.68 10.45
C PRO A 101 -3.49 6.70 11.80
N ALA A 102 -3.61 7.88 12.41
CA ALA A 102 -4.45 8.04 13.59
C ALA A 102 -5.89 7.62 13.24
N LEU A 103 -6.49 6.76 14.06
CA LEU A 103 -7.90 6.46 13.95
C LEU A 103 -8.67 7.74 14.27
N ILE A 104 -9.16 8.42 13.24
CA ILE A 104 -10.19 9.44 13.41
C ILE A 104 -11.48 8.67 13.64
N LEU A 105 -11.76 8.33 14.91
CA LEU A 105 -13.11 7.92 15.28
C LEU A 105 -14.01 9.14 15.03
N PRO A 106 -15.15 9.00 14.33
CA PRO A 106 -16.16 10.03 14.38
C PRO A 106 -16.50 10.21 15.86
N THR A 107 -16.24 11.40 16.42
CA THR A 107 -16.80 11.77 17.71
C THR A 107 -18.31 11.73 17.55
N THR A 108 -18.92 10.64 17.99
CA THR A 108 -20.35 10.58 18.24
C THR A 108 -20.63 11.56 19.36
N GLU A 109 -20.85 12.83 19.02
CA GLU A 109 -21.53 13.76 19.91
C GLU A 109 -23.01 13.37 19.89
N SER A 110 -23.46 12.73 20.96
CA SER A 110 -24.86 12.63 21.38
C SER A 110 -24.91 12.38 22.88
#